data_AF-A0A949BUQ0-F1
#
_entry.id   AF-A0A949BUQ0-F1
#
_cell.length_a   1.000
_cell.length_b   1.000
_cell.length_c   1.000
_cell.angle_alpha   90.00
_cell.angle_beta   90.00
_cell.angle_gamma   90.00
#
_symmetry.space_group_name_H-M   'P 1'
#
loop_
_entity.id
_entity.type
_entity.pdbx_description
1 polymer ?
#
loop_
_entity_poly.entity_id
_entity_poly.type
_entity_poly.pdbx_seq_one_letter_code
_entity_poly.pdbx_strand_id
1 'polypeptide(L)'
;REGERDSKKIIRQMKKLIKKEKLIKLEYVAITDPETLKEVRIIKKGVCPVRSKTPETSASPLARTSNGVNISLAAKIGKARLIDNITVEVS
;
A
#
# COMPACT_ATOMS: atom_id res chain seq x y z
N ARG A 1 -19.43 -5.30 5.58
CA ARG A 1 -19.05 -3.92 5.97
C ARG A 1 -18.37 -3.28 4.76
N GLU A 2 -18.85 -2.14 4.28
CA GLU A 2 -18.23 -1.43 3.16
C GLU A 2 -17.05 -0.59 3.69
N GLY A 3 -15.84 -1.16 3.66
CA GLY A 3 -14.61 -0.42 3.97
C GLY A 3 -14.17 0.46 2.81
N GLU A 4 -13.32 1.47 3.08
CA GLU A 4 -12.72 2.28 2.01
C GLU A 4 -11.86 1.40 1.11
N ARG A 5 -12.03 1.55 -0.22
CA ARG A 5 -11.35 0.75 -1.23
C ARG A 5 -10.40 1.56 -2.11
N ASP A 6 -10.44 2.89 -2.02
CA ASP A 6 -9.51 3.76 -2.74
C ASP A 6 -8.22 3.95 -1.95
N SER A 7 -7.14 3.35 -2.45
CA SER A 7 -5.80 3.46 -1.85
C SER A 7 -5.34 4.91 -1.66
N LYS A 8 -5.65 5.81 -2.59
CA LYS A 8 -5.22 7.21 -2.52
C LYS A 8 -5.87 7.92 -1.35
N LYS A 9 -7.16 7.63 -1.09
CA LYS A 9 -7.86 8.18 0.07
C LYS A 9 -7.26 7.66 1.37
N ILE A 10 -6.98 6.36 1.46
CA ILE A 10 -6.36 5.75 2.64
C ILE A 10 -4.99 6.37 2.91
N ILE A 11 -4.11 6.37 1.90
CA ILE A 11 -2.77 6.97 1.99
C ILE A 11 -2.84 8.44 2.40
N ARG A 12 -3.79 9.21 1.84
CA ARG A 12 -3.97 10.63 2.19
C ARG A 12 -4.33 10.80 3.67
N GLN A 13 -5.25 9.99 4.19
CA GLN A 13 -5.62 10.05 5.62
C GLN A 13 -4.46 9.62 6.52
N MET A 14 -3.75 8.55 6.15
CA MET A 14 -2.56 8.08 6.87
C MET A 14 -1.49 9.19 6.94
N LYS A 15 -1.17 9.82 5.81
CA LYS A 15 -0.27 10.97 5.74
C LYS A 15 -0.75 12.11 6.63
N LYS A 16 -2.05 12.42 6.63
CA LYS A 16 -2.63 13.50 7.44
C LYS A 16 -2.48 13.22 8.94
N LEU A 17 -2.67 11.97 9.37
CA LEU A 17 -2.54 11.57 10.77
C LEU A 17 -1.08 11.60 11.23
N ILE A 18 -0.17 11.00 10.47
CA ILE A 18 1.25 10.90 10.83
C ILE A 18 1.91 12.29 10.87
N LYS A 19 1.54 13.19 9.95
CA LYS A 19 2.04 14.57 9.92
C LYS A 19 1.60 15.43 11.11
N LYS A 20 0.67 14.97 11.95
CA LYS A 20 0.34 15.68 13.20
C LYS A 20 1.50 15.66 14.19
N GLU A 21 2.36 14.64 14.13
CA GLU A 21 3.57 14.57 14.91
C GLU A 21 4.69 15.36 14.22
N LYS A 22 5.17 16.43 14.86
CA LYS A 22 6.08 17.40 14.24
C LYS A 22 7.49 16.86 14.01
N LEU A 23 7.90 15.86 14.79
CA LEU A 23 9.23 15.28 14.72
C LEU A 23 9.35 14.18 13.65
N ILE A 24 8.24 13.77 13.04
CA ILE A 24 8.22 12.72 12.03
C ILE A 24 8.53 13.27 10.63
N LYS A 25 9.55 12.69 10.00
CA LYS A 25 9.79 12.82 8.55
C LYS A 25 9.32 11.54 7.85
N LEU A 26 8.14 11.59 7.24
CA LEU A 26 7.59 10.49 6.45
C LEU A 26 8.42 10.31 5.16
N GLU A 27 8.98 9.12 4.95
CA GLU A 27 9.77 8.79 3.75
C GLU A 27 8.92 8.05 2.71
N TYR A 28 8.15 7.06 3.16
CA TYR A 28 7.40 6.18 2.29
C TYR A 28 6.09 5.73 2.94
N VAL A 29 5.04 5.64 2.15
CA VAL A 29 3.81 4.92 2.50
C VAL A 29 3.19 4.41 1.22
N ALA A 30 2.88 3.12 1.17
CA ALA A 30 2.25 2.51 0.01
C ALA A 30 1.29 1.40 0.41
N ILE A 31 0.37 1.13 -0.50
CA ILE A 31 -0.54 0.00 -0.42
C ILE A 31 -0.25 -0.86 -1.63
N THR A 32 0.22 -2.08 -1.38
CA THR A 32 0.67 -3.02 -2.40
C THR A 32 -0.06 -4.34 -2.28
N ASP A 33 -0.06 -5.09 -3.37
CA ASP A 33 -0.44 -6.49 -3.34
C ASP A 33 0.64 -7.28 -2.59
N PRO A 34 0.26 -8.17 -1.64
CA PRO A 34 1.21 -8.83 -0.74
C PRO A 34 2.13 -9.84 -1.45
N GLU A 35 1.72 -10.35 -2.62
CA GLU A 35 2.51 -11.33 -3.38
C GLU A 35 3.41 -10.65 -4.41
N THR A 36 2.86 -9.71 -5.17
CA THR A 36 3.55 -9.06 -6.30
C THR A 36 4.31 -7.80 -5.90
N LEU A 37 4.03 -7.25 -4.71
CA LEU A 37 4.55 -5.96 -4.23
C LEU A 37 4.22 -4.76 -5.13
N LYS A 38 3.32 -4.94 -6.10
CA LYS A 38 2.87 -3.85 -6.99
C LYS A 38 1.86 -2.98 -6.27
N GLU A 39 1.93 -1.67 -6.51
CA GLU A 39 0.97 -0.72 -5.96
C GLU A 39 -0.45 -1.00 -6.44
N VAL A 40 -1.39 -0.86 -5.51
CA VAL A 40 -2.81 -1.14 -5.74
C VAL A 40 -3.56 0.17 -5.70
N ARG A 41 -4.25 0.51 -6.79
CA ARG A 41 -5.11 1.70 -6.81
C ARG A 41 -6.45 1.46 -6.13
N ILE A 42 -7.09 0.33 -6.44
CA ILE A 42 -8.43 -0.03 -5.97
C ILE A 42 -8.35 -1.39 -5.28
N ILE A 43 -8.71 -1.42 -4.00
CA ILE A 43 -8.68 -2.62 -3.16
C ILE A 43 -9.95 -3.42 -3.44
N LYS A 44 -9.82 -4.58 -4.10
CA LYS A 44 -10.93 -5.48 -4.41
C LYS A 44 -10.45 -6.91 -4.30
N LYS A 45 -11.28 -7.78 -3.74
CA LYS A 45 -11.04 -9.22 -3.70
C LYS A 45 -10.88 -9.73 -5.14
N GLY A 46 -9.77 -10.41 -5.42
CA GLY A 46 -9.55 -11.07 -6.70
C GLY A 46 -8.10 -11.48 -6.86
N VAL A 47 -7.87 -12.70 -7.34
CA VAL A 47 -6.52 -13.22 -7.55
C VAL A 47 -5.81 -12.39 -8.61
N CYS A 48 -4.63 -11.85 -8.28
CA CYS A 48 -3.73 -11.34 -9.30
C CYS A 48 -3.21 -12.55 -10.08
N PRO A 49 -3.46 -12.69 -11.40
CA PRO A 49 -2.87 -13.78 -12.16
C PRO A 49 -1.35 -13.61 -12.14
N VAL A 50 -0.65 -14.47 -11.41
CA VAL A 50 0.81 -14.54 -11.41
C VAL A 50 1.22 -15.08 -12.78
N ARG A 51 1.52 -14.18 -13.72
CA ARG A 51 2.27 -14.57 -14.92
C ARG A 51 3.75 -14.50 -14.60
N SER A 52 4.41 -15.64 -14.78
CA SER A 52 5.84 -15.85 -14.67
C SER A 52 6.65 -14.81 -15.45
N LYS A 53 7.66 -14.26 -14.77
CA LYS A 53 8.92 -13.66 -15.28
C LYS A 53 8.87 -12.79 -16.57
N THR A 54 8.96 -11.46 -16.35
CA THR A 54 9.62 -10.38 -17.16
C THR A 54 9.05 -10.00 -18.55
N PRO A 55 9.37 -8.81 -19.11
CA PRO A 55 9.69 -7.50 -18.52
C PRO A 55 8.66 -6.41 -18.95
N GLU A 56 8.73 -5.27 -18.27
CA GLU A 56 8.29 -3.93 -18.70
C GLU A 56 7.50 -3.83 -20.02
N THR A 57 6.18 -3.60 -19.92
CA THR A 57 5.45 -2.97 -21.02
C THR A 57 4.36 -2.07 -20.47
N SER A 58 4.42 -0.84 -20.93
CA SER A 58 3.49 0.26 -20.77
C SER A 58 2.05 -0.12 -21.10
N ALA A 59 1.29 -0.56 -20.11
CA ALA A 59 -0.17 -0.48 -20.12
C ALA A 59 -0.63 -0.77 -18.70
N SER A 60 -1.15 0.22 -17.99
CA SER A 60 -1.72 0.08 -16.65
C SER A 60 -2.96 -0.83 -16.65
N PRO A 61 -2.95 -2.01 -16.00
CA PRO A 61 -4.19 -2.64 -15.56
C PRO A 61 -4.32 -2.34 -14.06
N LEU A 62 -5.52 -1.96 -13.60
CA LEU A 62 -5.75 -1.81 -12.16
C LEU A 62 -5.33 -3.11 -11.45
N ALA A 63 -4.25 -3.06 -10.67
CA ALA A 63 -3.78 -4.20 -9.89
C ALA A 63 -4.91 -4.63 -8.94
N ARG A 64 -5.36 -5.88 -9.09
CA ARG A 64 -6.32 -6.55 -8.21
C ARG A 64 -5.52 -7.33 -7.19
N THR A 65 -6.04 -7.42 -5.97
CA THR A 65 -5.26 -7.87 -4.81
C THR A 65 -5.58 -9.28 -4.40
N SER A 66 -4.55 -10.13 -4.24
CA SER A 66 -4.72 -11.49 -3.73
C SER A 66 -5.17 -11.45 -2.26
N ASN A 67 -6.44 -11.75 -2.02
CA ASN A 67 -7.13 -11.86 -0.72
C ASN A 67 -6.98 -10.70 0.31
N GLY A 68 -6.15 -9.70 0.06
CA GLY A 68 -5.77 -8.65 0.99
C GLY A 68 -4.72 -7.71 0.41
N VAL A 69 -4.34 -6.68 1.17
CA VAL A 69 -3.30 -5.72 0.79
C VAL A 69 -2.24 -5.63 1.86
N ASN A 70 -1.00 -5.37 1.47
CA ASN A 70 0.04 -4.93 2.39
C ASN A 70 0.08 -3.40 2.40
N ILE A 71 0.04 -2.81 3.58
CA ILE A 71 0.25 -1.38 3.79
C ILE A 71 1.60 -1.23 4.48
N SER A 72 2.56 -0.65 3.79
CA SER A 72 3.91 -0.42 4.29
C SER A 72 4.13 1.06 4.60
N LEU A 73 4.83 1.36 5.68
CA LEU A 73 5.15 2.69 6.18
C LEU A 73 6.62 2.77 6.55
N ALA A 74 7.30 3.84 6.15
CA ALA A 74 8.62 4.19 6.68
C ALA A 74 8.68 5.67 7.06
N ALA A 75 9.18 5.95 8.26
CA ALA A 75 9.29 7.29 8.82
C ALA A 75 10.55 7.43 9.66
N LYS A 76 11.13 8.64 9.69
CA LYS A 76 12.25 8.99 10.57
C LYS A 76 11.78 9.84 11.74
N ILE A 77 12.33 9.57 12.93
CA ILE A 77 12.18 10.36 14.15
C ILE A 77 13.58 10.61 14.71
N GLY A 78 14.05 11.85 14.60
CA GLY A 78 15.46 12.17 14.89
C GLY A 78 16.40 11.35 14.01
N LYS A 79 17.25 10.52 14.64
CA LYS A 79 18.18 9.60 13.94
C LYS A 79 17.60 8.21 13.70
N ALA A 80 16.48 7.87 14.34
CA ALA A 80 15.85 6.57 14.20
C ALA A 80 15.01 6.50 12.92
N ARG A 81 15.07 5.37 12.21
CA ARG A 81 14.22 5.06 11.06
C ARG A 81 13.31 3.91 11.44
N LEU A 82 12.01 4.16 11.46
CA LEU A 82 10.96 3.21 11.79
C LEU A 82 10.32 2.71 10.49
N ILE A 83 10.09 1.41 10.43
CA ILE A 83 9.39 0.74 9.33
C ILE A 83 8.30 -0.11 9.98
N ASP A 84 7.11 -0.07 9.40
CA ASP A 84 6.00 -0.89 9.83
C ASP A 84 5.17 -1.31 8.63
N ASN A 85 4.69 -2.55 8.65
CA ASN A 85 3.90 -3.14 7.59
C ASN A 85 2.70 -3.85 8.21
N ILE A 86 1.51 -3.62 7.67
CA ILE A 86 0.30 -4.37 8.04
C ILE A 86 -0.33 -5.03 6.82
N THR A 87 -0.65 -6.31 6.91
CA THR A 87 -1.44 -7.00 5.89
C THR A 87 -2.90 -7.01 6.32
N VAL A 88 -3.77 -6.52 5.45
CA VAL A 88 -5.22 -6.40 5.70
C VAL A 88 -5.95 -7.29 4.72
N GLU A 89 -6.68 -8.27 5.24
CA GLU A 89 -7.53 -9.13 4.42
C GLU A 89 -8.79 -8.39 3.94
N VAL A 90 -9.18 -8.70 2.72
CA VAL A 90 -10.30 -8.08 2.03
C VAL A 90 -11.43 -9.10 1.94
N SER A 91 -12.43 -8.92 2.80
CA SER A 91 -13.73 -9.61 2.72
C SER A 91 -14.58 -9.10 1.57
#